data_AF-A0A9D8HT44-F1
#
_entry.id   AF-A0A9D8HT44-F1
#
_cell.length_a   1.000
_cell.length_b   1.000
_cell.length_c   1.000
_cell.angle_alpha   90.00
_cell.angle_beta   90.00
_cell.angle_gamma   90.00
#
_symmetry.space_group_name_H-M   'P 1'
#
loop_
_entity.id
_entity.type
_entity.pdbx_description
1 polymer ?
#
loop_
_entity_poly.entity_id
_entity_poly.type
_entity_poly.pdbx_seq_one_letter_code
_entity_poly.pdbx_strand_id
1 'polypeptide(L)' 'MKAVRVKSIWDPKKEYRLGPKDIEGKLTYQGSKIWRNPEIFIEGLPIPVPEEDEVLIEVKACGIRGTDVHLIHTD' A
#
# COMPACT_ATOMS: atom_id res chain seq x y z
N MET A 1 -7.29 15.41 -6.57
CA MET A 1 -6.23 15.67 -5.56
C MET A 1 -4.93 14.96 -5.97
N LYS A 2 -3.77 15.34 -5.43
CA LYS A 2 -2.52 14.59 -5.58
C LYS A 2 -2.26 13.75 -4.33
N ALA A 3 -1.70 12.55 -4.49
CA ALA A 3 -1.31 11.69 -3.37
C ALA A 3 -0.01 10.95 -3.66
N VAL A 4 0.70 10.60 -2.58
CA VAL A 4 1.84 9.67 -2.62
C VAL A 4 1.29 8.25 -2.56
N ARG A 5 1.65 7.40 -3.52
CA ARG A 5 1.27 5.98 -3.57
C ARG A 5 2.50 5.10 -3.73
N VAL A 6 2.49 3.95 -3.06
CA VAL A 6 3.45 2.88 -3.31
C VAL A 6 2.78 1.85 -4.22
N LYS A 7 3.47 1.47 -5.29
CA LYS A 7 3.09 0.33 -6.15
C LYS A 7 4.17 -0.72 -6.07
N SER A 8 3.78 -1.99 -6.17
CA SER A 8 4.69 -3.12 -6.14
C SER A 8 4.14 -4.25 -7.00
N ILE A 9 4.99 -5.22 -7.29
CA ILE A 9 4.68 -6.39 -8.10
C ILE A 9 4.28 -7.53 -7.17
N TRP A 10 3.17 -8.20 -7.48
CA TRP A 10 2.81 -9.46 -6.85
C TRP A 10 3.72 -10.57 -7.37
N ASP A 11 4.73 -10.95 -6.60
CA ASP A 11 5.71 -11.98 -6.93
C ASP A 11 6.04 -12.84 -5.69
N PRO A 12 5.12 -13.76 -5.31
CA PRO A 12 5.29 -14.65 -4.16
C PRO A 12 6.59 -15.45 -4.23
N LYS A 13 7.29 -15.57 -3.10
CA LYS A 13 8.36 -16.58 -2.95
C LYS A 13 7.82 -17.97 -3.30
N LYS A 14 8.64 -18.82 -3.93
CA LYS A 14 8.22 -20.12 -4.49
C LYS A 14 7.52 -21.03 -3.48
N GLU A 15 7.96 -20.98 -2.23
CA GLU A 15 7.43 -21.77 -1.12
C GLU A 15 6.24 -21.13 -0.40
N TYR A 16 5.85 -19.90 -0.77
CA TYR A 16 4.75 -19.19 -0.15
C TYR A 16 3.41 -19.80 -0.56
N ARG A 17 2.57 -20.11 0.44
CA ARG A 17 1.19 -20.54 0.24
C ARG A 17 0.25 -19.45 0.73
N LEU A 18 -0.74 -19.11 -0.08
CA LEU A 18 -1.74 -18.10 0.28
C LEU A 18 -2.48 -18.52 1.54
N GLY A 19 -2.52 -17.62 2.51
CA GLY A 19 -3.30 -17.79 3.73
C GLY A 19 -4.81 -17.59 3.48
N PRO A 20 -5.65 -17.93 4.46
CA PRO A 20 -7.11 -17.84 4.32
C PRO A 20 -7.65 -16.41 4.13
N LYS A 21 -6.81 -15.38 4.37
CA LYS A 21 -7.15 -13.96 4.20
C LYS A 21 -6.39 -13.29 3.04
N ASP A 22 -5.51 -14.03 2.36
CA ASP A 22 -4.82 -13.49 1.20
C ASP A 22 -5.78 -13.42 0.02
N ILE A 23 -5.68 -12.36 -0.78
CA ILE A 23 -6.40 -12.19 -2.04
C ILE A 23 -5.35 -12.09 -3.13
N GLU A 24 -5.30 -13.10 -4.00
CA GLU A 24 -4.29 -13.18 -5.04
C GLU A 24 -4.22 -11.90 -5.89
N GLY A 25 -3.01 -11.35 -6.02
CA GLY A 25 -2.74 -10.12 -6.76
C GLY A 25 -3.20 -8.82 -6.07
N LYS A 26 -3.77 -8.88 -4.86
CA LYS A 26 -4.42 -7.72 -4.23
C LYS A 26 -4.05 -7.51 -2.77
N LEU A 27 -4.01 -8.55 -1.95
CA LEU A 27 -3.87 -8.42 -0.50
C LEU A 27 -3.10 -9.61 0.08
N THR A 28 -2.18 -9.32 0.99
CA THR A 28 -1.61 -10.34 1.88
C THR A 28 -1.29 -9.79 3.25
N TYR A 29 -1.28 -10.67 4.25
CA TYR A 29 -0.80 -10.36 5.60
C TYR A 29 0.71 -10.53 5.75
N GLN A 30 1.40 -11.10 4.76
CA GLN A 30 2.85 -11.34 4.80
C GLN A 30 3.56 -10.63 3.64
N GLY A 31 3.50 -9.29 3.62
CA GLY A 31 3.94 -8.46 2.50
C GLY A 31 5.35 -8.75 1.99
N SER A 32 6.34 -8.94 2.87
CA SER A 32 7.75 -9.21 2.51
C SER A 32 7.97 -10.56 1.81
N LYS A 33 6.97 -11.45 1.80
CA LYS A 33 7.03 -12.73 1.10
C LYS A 33 6.42 -12.67 -0.31
N ILE A 34 5.76 -11.56 -0.68
CA ILE A 34 5.02 -11.44 -1.94
C ILE A 34 5.34 -10.16 -2.72
N TRP A 35 5.28 -9.00 -2.08
CA TRP A 35 5.42 -7.74 -2.80
C TRP A 35 6.88 -7.46 -3.12
N ARG A 36 7.18 -7.22 -4.40
CA ARG A 36 8.53 -6.95 -4.92
C ARG A 36 8.58 -5.64 -5.69
N ASN A 37 9.78 -5.06 -5.80
CA ASN A 37 10.07 -3.82 -6.52
C ASN A 37 9.11 -2.67 -6.16
N PRO A 38 9.08 -2.24 -4.88
CA PRO A 38 8.24 -1.13 -4.48
C PRO A 38 8.74 0.18 -5.10
N GLU A 39 7.82 0.95 -5.67
CA GLU A 39 8.09 2.26 -6.27
C GLU A 39 7.11 3.31 -5.75
N ILE A 40 7.61 4.52 -5.47
CA ILE A 40 6.79 5.66 -5.02
C ILE A 40 6.38 6.52 -6.21
N PHE A 41 5.10 6.84 -6.28
CA PHE A 41 4.52 7.73 -7.28
C PHE A 41 3.78 8.89 -6.61
N ILE A 42 3.84 10.06 -7.23
CA ILE A 42 2.92 11.17 -6.93
C ILE A 42 1.86 11.17 -8.05
N GLU A 43 0.63 10.80 -7.72
CA GLU A 43 -0.42 10.58 -8.71
C GLU A 43 -1.63 11.49 -8.47
N GLY A 44 -2.34 11.83 -9.54
CA GLY A 44 -3.65 12.48 -9.48
C GLY A 44 -4.75 11.46 -9.22
N LEU A 45 -5.61 11.72 -8.23
CA LEU A 45 -6.74 10.89 -7.84
C LEU A 45 -8.01 11.74 -7.72
N PRO A 46 -9.21 11.15 -7.86
CA PRO A 46 -10.46 11.83 -7.50
C PRO A 46 -10.45 12.22 -6.02
N ILE A 47 -11.19 13.27 -5.67
CA ILE A 47 -11.41 13.61 -4.26
C ILE A 47 -12.39 12.55 -3.70
N PRO A 48 -12.10 11.91 -2.55
CA PRO A 48 -13.01 10.94 -1.94
C PRO A 48 -14.36 11.57 -1.61
N VAL A 49 -15.44 10.80 -1.76
CA VAL A 49 -16.78 11.15 -1.32
C VAL A 49 -17.04 10.32 -0.05
N PRO A 50 -17.23 10.95 1.12
CA PRO A 50 -17.49 10.21 2.35
C PRO A 50 -18.91 9.61 2.35
N GLU A 51 -19.06 8.43 2.95
CA GLU A 51 -20.36 7.85 3.32
C GLU A 51 -20.99 8.60 4.52
N GLU A 52 -22.21 8.21 4.94
CA GLU A 52 -22.97 8.90 6.00
C GLU A 52 -22.24 8.95 7.36
N ASP A 53 -21.42 7.94 7.65
CA ASP A 53 -20.66 7.80 8.89
C ASP A 53 -19.16 8.14 8.77
N GLU A 54 -18.75 8.76 7.65
CA GLU A 54 -17.36 9.13 7.37
C GLU A 54 -17.14 10.64 7.34
N VAL A 55 -15.88 11.07 7.43
CA VAL A 55 -15.48 12.48 7.29
C VAL A 55 -14.37 12.64 6.26
N LEU A 56 -14.44 13.70 5.48
CA LEU A 56 -13.37 14.08 4.56
C LEU A 56 -12.39 15.03 5.26
N ILE A 57 -11.12 14.63 5.36
CA ILE A 57 -10.08 15.39 6.06
C ILE A 57 -9.16 16.08 5.05
N GLU A 58 -8.98 17.39 5.20
CA GLU A 58 -7.93 18.14 4.52
C GLU A 58 -6.61 18.00 5.30
N VAL A 59 -5.78 17.03 4.89
CA VAL A 59 -4.50 16.75 5.56
C VAL A 59 -3.57 17.97 5.49
N LYS A 60 -3.20 18.54 6.65
CA LYS A 60 -2.23 19.64 6.76
C LYS A 60 -0.79 19.15 6.96
N ALA A 61 -0.61 18.03 7.66
CA ALA A 61 0.69 17.40 7.91
C ALA A 61 0.53 15.88 8.08
N CYS A 62 1.49 15.11 7.59
CA CYS A 62 1.61 13.68 7.80
C CYS A 62 3.09 13.31 7.86
N GLY A 63 3.54 12.68 8.95
CA GLY A 63 4.95 12.33 9.15
C GLY A 63 5.29 10.96 8.57
N ILE A 64 6.52 10.82 8.06
CA ILE A 64 7.05 9.54 7.62
C ILE A 64 7.45 8.70 8.83
N ARG A 65 7.02 7.44 8.86
CA ARG A 65 7.30 6.46 9.92
C ARG A 65 8.20 5.35 9.39
N GLY A 66 8.83 4.62 10.32
CA GLY A 66 9.70 3.50 9.96
C GLY A 66 9.00 2.42 9.12
N THR A 67 7.71 2.20 9.32
CA THR A 67 6.92 1.28 8.48
C THR A 67 6.84 1.73 7.02
N ASP A 68 6.75 3.03 6.76
CA ASP A 68 6.75 3.57 5.39
C ASP A 68 8.10 3.32 4.73
N VAL A 69 9.19 3.49 5.49
CA VAL A 69 10.55 3.17 5.04
C VAL A 69 10.68 1.66 4.77
N HIS A 70 10.17 0.80 5.64
CA HIS A 70 10.21 -0.65 5.43
C HIS A 70 9.37 -1.13 4.24
N LEU A 71 8.35 -0.37 3.81
CA LEU A 71 7.59 -0.70 2.59
C LEU A 71 8.41 -0.48 1.32
N ILE A 72 9.37 0.44 1.34
CA ILE A 72 10.19 0.79 0.17
C ILE A 72 11.61 0.22 0.24
N HIS A 73 12.07 -0.13 1.43
CA HIS A 73 13.40 -0.67 1.63
C HIS A 73 13.50 -2.06 1.00
N THR A 74 14.45 -2.21 0.10
CA THR A 74 14.84 -3.48 -0.49
C THR A 74 16.19 -3.86 0.09
N ASP A 75 16.26 -4.99 0.80
CA ASP A 75 17.52 -5.61 1.24
C ASP A 75 18.37 -6.05 0.03
#